data_AF-A0A266LXA1-F1
#
_entry.id   AF-A0A266LXA1-F1
#
_cell.length_a   1.000
_cell.length_b   1.000
_cell.length_c   1.000
_cell.angle_alpha   90.00
_cell.angle_beta   90.00
_cell.angle_gamma   90.00
#
_symmetry.space_group_name_H-M   'P 1'
#
loop_
_entity.id
_entity.type
_entity.pdbx_description
1 polymer ?
#
loop_
_entity_poly.entity_id
_entity_poly.type
_entity_poly.pdbx_seq_one_letter_code
_entity_poly.pdbx_strand_id
1 'polypeptide(L)'
;MTPQEQLELEAAAFRRLVAHLDSRKDVQNIDLMNFSGFCRNCLSKWYKAAADERQIDISLDDAREVVYGMPYAEWKAQYQKEASAEQTAAFAQGKKHD
;
A
#
# COMPACT_ATOMS: atom_id res chain seq x y z
N MET A 1 7.17 -24.07 -15.23
CA MET A 1 6.60 -23.37 -14.08
C MET A 1 5.25 -23.99 -13.79
N THR A 2 5.09 -24.61 -12.62
CA THR A 2 3.81 -25.12 -12.14
C THR A 2 2.96 -23.97 -11.59
N PRO A 3 1.64 -24.14 -11.45
CA PRO A 3 0.79 -23.13 -10.83
C PRO A 3 1.25 -22.75 -9.40
N GLN A 4 1.79 -23.72 -8.66
CA GLN A 4 2.34 -23.50 -7.33
C GLN A 4 3.61 -22.65 -7.36
N GLU A 5 4.55 -22.97 -8.27
CA GLU A 5 5.77 -22.17 -8.46
C GLU A 5 5.45 -20.72 -8.87
N GLN A 6 4.42 -20.53 -9.69
CA GLN A 6 3.95 -19.19 -10.08
C GLN A 6 3.43 -18.40 -8.86
N LEU A 7 2.56 -19.01 -8.05
CA LEU A 7 2.02 -18.40 -6.83
C LEU A 7 3.13 -17.99 -5.85
N GLU A 8 4.15 -18.84 -5.68
CA GLU A 8 5.29 -18.57 -4.81
C GLU A 8 6.13 -17.38 -5.28
N LEU A 9 6.34 -17.26 -6.59
CA LEU A 9 7.06 -16.16 -7.21
C LEU A 9 6.28 -14.84 -7.12
N GLU A 10 4.98 -14.86 -7.37
CA GLU A 10 4.10 -13.69 -7.23
C GLU A 10 4.07 -13.19 -5.79
N ALA A 11 3.92 -14.10 -4.82
CA ALA A 11 3.95 -13.77 -3.40
C ALA A 11 5.33 -13.24 -2.97
N ALA A 12 6.43 -13.81 -3.50
CA ALA A 12 7.79 -13.32 -3.23
C ALA A 12 8.03 -11.91 -3.79
N ALA A 13 7.55 -11.64 -5.00
CA ALA A 13 7.62 -10.31 -5.61
C ALA A 13 6.81 -9.29 -4.81
N PHE A 14 5.60 -9.63 -4.36
CA PHE A 14 4.80 -8.76 -3.49
C PHE A 14 5.51 -8.47 -2.16
N ARG A 15 6.04 -9.50 -1.48
CA ARG A 15 6.84 -9.30 -0.25
C ARG A 15 8.05 -8.40 -0.49
N ARG A 16 8.71 -8.53 -1.65
CA ARG A 16 9.84 -7.67 -2.04
C ARG A 16 9.41 -6.21 -2.23
N LEU A 17 8.25 -5.97 -2.86
CA LEU A 17 7.68 -4.63 -3.02
C LEU A 17 7.36 -4.00 -1.66
N VAL A 18 6.69 -4.73 -0.77
CA VAL A 18 6.38 -4.27 0.59
C VAL A 18 7.65 -3.89 1.33
N ALA A 19 8.67 -4.77 1.33
CA ALA A 19 9.96 -4.48 1.94
C ALA A 19 10.67 -3.26 1.31
N HIS A 20 10.54 -3.07 0.00
CA HIS A 20 11.10 -1.90 -0.68
C HIS A 20 10.40 -0.61 -0.23
N LEU A 21 9.06 -0.61 -0.18
CA LEU A 21 8.27 0.54 0.27
C LEU A 21 8.49 0.87 1.75
N ASP A 22 8.78 -0.14 2.57
CA ASP A 22 9.18 0.03 3.97
C ASP A 22 10.60 0.61 4.10
N SER A 23 11.55 0.21 3.25
CA SER A 23 12.89 0.84 3.22
C SER A 23 12.86 2.30 2.76
N ARG A 24 11.81 2.69 2.03
CA ARG A 24 11.61 4.02 1.43
C ARG A 24 10.48 4.79 2.13
N LYS A 25 10.58 4.96 3.45
CA LYS A 25 9.62 5.74 4.25
C LYS A 25 9.60 7.24 3.88
N ASP A 26 10.63 7.71 3.16
CA ASP A 26 10.67 9.04 2.55
C ASP A 26 9.59 9.25 1.50
N VAL A 27 9.22 8.19 0.77
CA VAL A 27 8.20 8.24 -0.28
C VAL A 27 6.81 8.33 0.35
N GLN A 28 6.15 9.48 0.25
CA GLN A 28 4.83 9.67 0.82
C GLN A 28 3.74 9.01 -0.05
N ASN A 29 2.65 8.59 0.59
CA ASN A 29 1.53 7.97 -0.14
C ASN A 29 0.88 8.93 -1.15
N ILE A 30 0.87 10.24 -0.88
CA ILE A 30 0.32 11.23 -1.80
C ILE A 30 1.13 11.32 -3.10
N ASP A 31 2.46 11.20 -3.01
CA ASP A 31 3.31 11.19 -4.20
C ASP A 31 3.04 9.94 -5.03
N LEU A 32 2.96 8.77 -4.38
CA LEU A 32 2.61 7.51 -5.07
C LEU A 32 1.26 7.61 -5.77
N MET A 33 0.24 8.17 -5.10
CA MET A 33 -1.06 8.40 -5.73
C MET A 33 -0.97 9.34 -6.94
N ASN A 34 -0.22 10.43 -6.83
CA ASN A 34 -0.10 11.42 -7.91
C ASN A 34 0.63 10.87 -9.13
N PHE A 35 1.64 10.01 -8.94
CA PHE A 35 2.45 9.48 -10.04
C PHE A 35 1.94 8.16 -10.62
N SER A 36 1.36 7.29 -9.79
CA SER A 36 1.06 5.90 -10.16
C SER A 36 -0.39 5.49 -9.95
N GLY A 37 -1.23 6.35 -9.36
CA GLY A 37 -2.63 6.03 -9.08
C GLY A 37 -2.87 5.00 -7.96
N PHE A 38 -1.81 4.51 -7.32
CA PHE A 38 -1.92 3.66 -6.13
C PHE A 38 -0.89 4.05 -5.06
N CYS A 39 -1.12 3.63 -3.83
CA CYS A 39 -0.17 3.80 -2.73
C CYS A 39 -0.23 2.60 -1.78
N ARG A 40 0.49 2.67 -0.65
CA ARG A 40 0.49 1.61 0.38
C ARG A 40 -0.91 1.28 0.88
N ASN A 41 -1.78 2.28 1.04
CA ASN A 41 -3.17 2.06 1.44
C ASN A 41 -3.98 1.28 0.40
N CYS A 42 -3.67 1.41 -0.89
CA CYS A 42 -4.30 0.62 -1.95
C CYS A 42 -3.87 -0.85 -1.84
N LEU A 43 -2.58 -1.11 -1.59
CA LEU A 43 -2.07 -2.47 -1.36
C LEU A 43 -2.77 -3.14 -0.16
N SER A 44 -2.96 -2.42 0.94
CA SER A 44 -3.69 -2.93 2.12
C SER A 44 -5.16 -3.23 1.80
N LYS A 45 -5.82 -2.40 0.99
CA LYS A 45 -7.20 -2.66 0.54
C LYS A 45 -7.28 -3.89 -0.36
N TRP A 46 -6.35 -4.07 -1.28
CA TRP A 46 -6.29 -5.25 -2.14
C TRP A 46 -6.01 -6.52 -1.34
N TYR A 47 -5.13 -6.44 -0.34
CA TYR A 47 -4.86 -7.55 0.57
C TYR A 47 -6.12 -7.95 1.35
N LYS A 48 -6.85 -6.97 1.89
CA LYS A 48 -8.13 -7.21 2.57
C LYS A 48 -9.17 -7.80 1.61
N ALA A 49 -9.32 -7.24 0.41
CA ALA A 49 -10.28 -7.73 -0.58
C ALA A 49 -10.00 -9.20 -0.96
N ALA A 50 -8.73 -9.58 -1.15
CA ALA A 50 -8.34 -10.95 -1.43
C ALA A 50 -8.64 -11.92 -0.27
N ALA A 51 -8.62 -11.43 0.98
CA ALA A 51 -9.05 -12.20 2.14
C ALA A 51 -10.58 -12.31 2.23
N ASP A 52 -11.30 -11.22 1.95
CA ASP A 52 -12.76 -11.20 1.92
C ASP A 52 -13.32 -12.18 0.88
N GLU A 53 -12.73 -12.24 -0.32
CA GLU A 53 -13.06 -13.21 -1.37
C GLU A 53 -12.90 -14.67 -0.92
N ARG A 54 -11.98 -14.90 0.02
CA ARG A 54 -11.68 -16.23 0.59
C ARG A 54 -12.40 -16.46 1.92
N GLN A 55 -13.25 -15.54 2.35
CA GLN A 55 -13.95 -15.57 3.65
C GLN A 55 -12.98 -15.69 4.84
N ILE A 56 -11.79 -15.10 4.72
CA ILE A 56 -10.79 -15.03 5.77
C ILE A 56 -11.01 -13.71 6.52
N ASP A 57 -11.27 -13.79 7.82
CA ASP A 57 -11.47 -12.60 8.65
C ASP A 57 -10.13 -11.89 8.89
N ILE A 58 -9.98 -10.72 8.27
CA ILE A 58 -8.86 -9.82 8.49
C ILE A 58 -9.37 -8.38 8.53
N SER A 59 -8.96 -7.63 9.55
CA SER A 59 -9.31 -6.22 9.61
C SER A 59 -8.47 -5.41 8.61
N LEU A 60 -8.95 -4.22 8.25
CA LEU A 60 -8.16 -3.31 7.42
C LEU A 60 -6.86 -2.88 8.12
N ASP A 61 -6.86 -2.84 9.45
CA ASP A 61 -5.68 -2.45 10.22
C ASP A 61 -4.64 -3.58 10.24
N ASP A 62 -5.05 -4.84 10.32
CA ASP A 62 -4.13 -5.99 10.13
C ASP A 62 -3.52 -5.98 8.72
N ALA A 63 -4.35 -5.73 7.69
CA ALA A 63 -3.88 -5.62 6.31
C ALA A 63 -2.94 -4.42 6.10
N ARG A 64 -3.09 -3.35 6.88
CA ARG A 64 -2.13 -2.24 6.92
C ARG A 64 -0.85 -2.68 7.61
N GLU A 65 -0.91 -3.34 8.74
CA GLU A 65 0.28 -3.82 9.46
C GLU A 65 1.16 -4.71 8.57
N VAL A 66 0.55 -5.59 7.77
CA VAL A 66 1.27 -6.41 6.77
C VAL A 66 2.03 -5.56 5.74
N VAL A 67 1.46 -4.44 5.29
CA VAL A 67 2.04 -3.58 4.24
C VAL A 67 3.01 -2.53 4.82
N TYR A 68 2.74 -2.03 6.03
CA TYR A 68 3.54 -0.99 6.70
C TYR A 68 4.63 -1.57 7.61
N GLY A 69 4.59 -2.88 7.92
CA GLY A 69 5.52 -3.56 8.82
C GLY A 69 5.38 -3.17 10.30
N MET A 70 4.38 -2.32 10.63
CA MET A 70 4.07 -1.82 11.96
C MET A 70 2.63 -1.28 11.98
N PRO A 71 2.04 -1.02 13.16
CA PRO A 71 0.73 -0.40 13.25
C PRO A 71 0.67 0.93 12.48
N TYR A 72 -0.36 1.11 11.66
CA TYR A 72 -0.50 2.29 10.80
C TYR A 72 -0.48 3.61 11.59
N ALA A 73 -1.04 3.62 12.81
CA ALA A 73 -1.02 4.77 13.69
C ALA A 73 0.42 5.18 14.08
N GLU A 74 1.29 4.20 14.37
CA GLU A 74 2.70 4.45 14.68
C GLU A 74 3.46 4.93 13.45
N TRP A 75 3.22 4.30 12.29
CA TRP A 75 3.84 4.73 11.04
C TRP A 75 3.47 6.17 10.69
N LYS A 76 2.18 6.51 10.85
CA LYS A 76 1.68 7.86 10.62
C LYS A 76 2.33 8.87 11.57
N ALA A 77 2.47 8.55 12.85
CA ALA A 77 3.10 9.43 13.82
C ALA A 77 4.60 9.65 13.56
N GLN A 78 5.32 8.63 13.08
CA GLN A 78 6.76 8.69 12.89
C GLN A 78 7.19 9.21 11.50
N TYR A 79 6.44 8.91 10.44
CA TYR A 79 6.90 9.07 9.06
C TYR A 79 5.97 9.86 8.15
N GLN A 80 4.69 10.03 8.51
CA GLN A 80 3.78 10.79 7.66
C GLN A 80 4.04 12.29 7.80
N LYS A 81 4.34 12.94 6.68
CA LYS A 81 4.49 14.39 6.60
C LYS A 81 3.19 15.03 6.14
N GLU A 82 2.98 16.29 6.54
CA GLU A 82 1.90 17.09 5.97
C GLU A 82 2.15 17.28 4.47
N ALA A 83 1.11 17.07 3.67
CA ALA A 83 1.18 17.27 2.23
C ALA A 83 1.32 18.76 1.92
N SER A 84 2.20 19.10 0.98
CA SER A 84 2.29 20.47 0.48
C SER A 84 1.02 20.85 -0.29
N ALA A 85 0.79 22.15 -0.44
CA ALA A 85 -0.32 22.65 -1.25
C ALA A 85 -0.24 22.13 -2.70
N GLU A 86 0.97 22.02 -3.26
CA GLU A 86 1.22 21.49 -4.60
C GLU A 86 0.86 20.01 -4.71
N GLN A 87 1.27 19.18 -3.74
CA GLN A 87 0.93 17.75 -3.71
C GLN A 87 -0.59 17.53 -3.59
N THR A 88 -1.25 18.37 -2.79
CA THR A 88 -2.71 18.33 -2.61
C THR A 88 -3.45 18.76 -3.87
N ALA A 89 -2.97 19.80 -4.55
CA ALA A 89 -3.53 20.26 -5.82
C ALA A 89 -3.36 19.21 -6.93
N ALA A 90 -2.18 18.60 -7.04
CA ALA A 90 -1.92 17.51 -7.98
C ALA A 90 -2.83 16.30 -7.71
N PHE A 91 -3.04 15.94 -6.43
CA PHE A 91 -3.96 14.87 -6.05
C PHE A 91 -5.41 15.18 -6.44
N ALA A 92 -5.87 16.41 -6.22
CA ALA A 92 -7.20 16.85 -6.63
C ALA A 92 -7.40 16.81 -8.15
N GLN A 93 -6.36 17.08 -8.94
CA GLN A 93 -6.40 17.01 -10.40
C GLN A 93 -6.34 15.56 -10.93
N GLY A 94 -5.58 14.68 -10.26
CA GLY A 94 -5.42 13.27 -10.62
C GLY A 94 -6.66 12.40 -10.40
N LYS A 95 -7.61 12.82 -9.55
CA LYS A 95 -8.88 12.12 -9.30
C LYS A 95 -9.84 12.03 -10.50
N LYS A 96 -9.48 12.54 -11.68
CA LYS A 96 -10.35 12.52 -12.87
C LYS A 96 -10.51 11.15 -13.54
N HIS A 97 -9.81 10.11 -13.06
CA HIS A 97 -9.81 8.78 -13.69
C HIS A 97 -10.34 7.64 -12.81
N ASP A 98 -11.01 7.96 -11.69
CA ASP A 98 -11.81 6.98 -10.93
C ASP A 98 -13.24 6.87 -11.49
#